data_AF-A0A9Q0G0Y8-F1
#
_entry.id   AF-A0A9Q0G0Y8-F1
#
_cell.length_a   1.000
_cell.length_b   1.000
_cell.length_c   1.000
_cell.angle_alpha   90.00
_cell.angle_beta   90.00
_cell.angle_gamma   90.00
#
_symmetry.space_group_name_H-M   'P 1'
#
loop_
_entity.id
_entity.type
_entity.pdbx_description
1 polymer ?
#
loop_
_entity_poly.entity_id
_entity_poly.type
_entity_poly.pdbx_seq_one_letter_code
_entity_poly.pdbx_strand_id
1 'polypeptide(L)'
;MKLQRISCKTAVTGIRSRQFSTGGIQSVPQAKLNGDELLTRMLKRKWMLRVPDAEIHQIVVSPSPGSHGTGRLGSISFTNNTRPRFGGDGVVADGDGLFYVVRDDLLHPLVNGNKARKLDALLPLLTDHSVTDVVTCGGCQSAHTAAVAVSCAERGVKSHLLLRGEQPQVLTGYNLISTLYGHVNYVPRSIYACREDMLRSHADLVAGDLGHIVCCNDILEASFVDGSAGFQCGPMDACMSPQRKVLIVNEGAGDVVALLGVIRLVEYLCQDHLLGKERPTKLIIDAGTGTTAIGAGLGALCLGLPWEVVAVMLADTIDAYREQERSLISDFRTRFGLPLADHCLHKVDAGIVHWVNRCYQRKFGNVLEGEIKTCQHISQQTGILVDPVYTLAAWEMATQLSFEELQRGTRVVMLHTGGTLGMFGLAQRYKSYFCTLKDG
;
A
#
# COMPACT_ATOMS: atom_id res chain seq x y z
N MET A 1 7.93 12.58 49.57
CA MET A 1 8.81 13.75 49.62
C MET A 1 8.63 14.51 48.30
N LYS A 2 7.98 15.68 48.33
CA LYS A 2 7.76 16.55 47.16
C LYS A 2 9.10 17.13 46.71
N LEU A 3 9.40 17.13 45.41
CA LEU A 3 10.38 18.02 44.81
C LEU A 3 9.90 18.50 43.44
N GLN A 4 10.07 19.80 43.25
CA GLN A 4 9.39 20.69 42.30
C GLN A 4 10.00 20.63 40.90
N ARG A 5 9.14 20.81 39.88
CA ARG A 5 9.53 21.18 38.52
C ARG A 5 9.96 22.64 38.47
N ILE A 6 11.18 22.90 38.01
CA ILE A 6 11.66 24.24 37.66
C ILE A 6 11.48 24.43 36.15
N SER A 7 10.70 25.45 35.77
CA SER A 7 10.49 25.93 34.41
C SER A 7 11.61 26.89 34.04
N CYS A 8 12.36 26.63 32.97
CA CYS A 8 13.30 27.60 32.41
C CYS A 8 12.64 28.30 31.20
N LYS A 9 12.31 29.58 31.38
CA LYS A 9 12.00 30.52 30.29
C LYS A 9 13.32 31.18 29.90
N THR A 10 13.69 31.15 28.62
CA THR A 10 14.83 31.94 28.12
C THR A 10 14.30 33.02 27.18
N ALA A 11 14.66 34.26 27.53
CA ALA A 11 14.24 35.48 26.89
C ALA A 11 14.98 35.73 25.57
N VAL A 12 14.24 36.31 24.63
CA VAL A 12 14.73 36.85 23.35
C VAL A 12 15.42 38.19 23.62
N THR A 13 16.68 38.32 23.22
CA THR A 13 17.35 39.62 23.07
C THR A 13 17.91 39.73 21.66
N GLY A 14 17.43 40.77 20.95
CA GLY A 14 17.74 41.03 19.55
C GLY A 14 19.15 41.56 19.33
N ILE A 15 19.77 41.08 18.26
CA ILE A 15 21.00 41.64 17.69
C ILE A 15 20.68 42.10 16.27
N ARG A 16 20.82 43.41 16.04
CA ARG A 16 20.64 44.09 14.75
C ARG A 16 21.68 43.57 13.74
N SER A 17 21.21 43.00 12.64
CA SER A 17 22.06 42.68 11.48
C SER A 17 22.35 43.96 10.67
N ARG A 18 23.64 44.16 10.35
CA ARG A 18 24.10 45.19 9.40
C ARG A 18 23.78 44.72 7.98
N GLN A 19 23.09 45.57 7.22
CA GLN A 19 22.88 45.39 5.79
C GLN A 19 24.21 45.50 5.04
N PHE A 20 24.53 44.49 4.22
CA PHE A 20 25.42 44.62 3.08
C PHE A 20 24.60 44.37 1.81
N SER A 21 24.44 45.43 1.02
CA SER A 21 23.85 45.42 -0.31
C SER A 21 24.90 44.96 -1.32
N THR A 22 24.59 43.91 -2.09
CA THR A 22 25.28 43.62 -3.36
C THR A 22 24.27 43.18 -4.42
N GLY A 23 24.32 43.88 -5.56
CA GLY A 23 23.94 43.50 -6.93
C GLY A 23 22.74 42.60 -7.15
N GLY A 24 21.67 43.17 -7.70
CA GLY A 24 20.53 42.43 -8.21
C GLY A 24 20.88 41.50 -9.37
N ILE A 25 20.50 40.23 -9.22
CA ILE A 25 20.01 39.41 -10.32
C ILE A 25 18.51 39.30 -10.06
N GLN A 26 17.69 39.84 -10.96
CA GLN A 26 16.25 39.63 -10.93
C GLN A 26 15.99 38.14 -11.11
N SER A 27 15.75 37.42 -10.00
CA SER A 27 15.14 36.10 -10.07
C SER A 27 13.70 36.31 -10.55
N VAL A 28 13.40 35.75 -11.72
CA VAL A 28 12.02 35.56 -12.17
C VAL A 28 11.32 34.78 -11.05
N PRO A 29 10.15 35.22 -10.53
CA PRO A 29 9.43 34.43 -9.55
C PRO A 29 9.00 33.13 -10.23
N GLN A 30 9.63 32.00 -9.88
CA GLN A 30 9.12 30.69 -10.27
C GLN A 30 7.72 30.55 -9.67
N ALA A 31 6.71 30.47 -10.54
CA ALA A 31 5.33 30.34 -10.12
C ALA A 31 5.14 29.00 -9.40
N LYS A 32 4.68 29.05 -8.15
CA LYS A 32 4.31 27.87 -7.36
C LYS A 32 3.19 27.14 -8.10
N LEU A 33 3.40 25.86 -8.42
CA LEU A 33 2.39 25.03 -9.09
C LEU A 33 1.10 24.96 -8.26
N ASN A 34 -0.06 25.04 -8.92
CA ASN A 34 -1.34 24.74 -8.27
C ASN A 34 -1.42 23.22 -7.94
N GLY A 35 -2.12 22.86 -6.86
CA GLY A 35 -2.25 21.47 -6.41
C GLY A 35 -2.77 20.52 -7.50
N ASP A 36 -3.79 20.95 -8.25
CA ASP A 36 -4.39 20.17 -9.34
C ASP A 36 -3.40 19.91 -10.50
N GLU A 37 -2.54 20.88 -10.79
CA GLU A 37 -1.51 20.76 -11.82
C GLU A 37 -0.42 19.78 -11.38
N LEU A 38 -0.01 19.84 -10.10
CA LEU A 38 0.93 18.87 -9.54
C LEU A 38 0.35 17.45 -9.56
N LEU A 39 -0.91 17.28 -9.16
CA LEU A 39 -1.60 15.99 -9.18
C LEU A 39 -1.58 15.40 -10.59
N THR A 40 -2.02 16.19 -11.57
CA THR A 40 -2.02 15.80 -12.98
C THR A 40 -0.61 15.42 -13.47
N ARG A 41 0.41 16.21 -13.09
CA ARG A 41 1.81 15.94 -13.45
C ARG A 41 2.29 14.62 -12.84
N MET A 42 1.98 14.36 -11.57
CA MET A 42 2.37 13.13 -10.87
C MET A 42 1.67 11.89 -11.43
N LEU A 43 0.37 11.97 -11.72
CA LEU A 43 -0.39 10.85 -12.28
C LEU A 43 0.05 10.49 -13.71
N LYS A 44 0.47 11.48 -14.50
CA LYS A 44 1.01 11.30 -15.87
C LYS A 44 2.44 10.78 -15.94
N ARG A 45 3.14 10.63 -14.81
CA ARG A 45 4.48 10.03 -14.82
C ARG A 45 4.41 8.61 -15.37
N LYS A 46 5.48 8.17 -16.03
CA LYS A 46 5.59 6.79 -16.50
C LYS A 46 5.61 5.84 -15.30
N TRP A 47 4.85 4.74 -15.39
CA TRP A 47 5.00 3.64 -14.43
C TRP A 47 6.44 3.13 -14.45
N MET A 48 7.01 2.90 -13.26
CA MET A 48 8.27 2.19 -13.11
C MET A 48 8.08 0.67 -13.16
N LEU A 49 6.85 0.19 -12.93
CA LEU A 49 6.46 -1.17 -13.28
C LEU A 49 6.61 -1.38 -14.80
N ARG A 50 7.27 -2.47 -15.19
CA ARG A 50 7.49 -2.80 -16.61
C ARG A 50 6.18 -3.06 -17.34
N VAL A 51 5.26 -3.74 -16.67
CA VAL A 51 3.90 -4.03 -17.15
C VAL A 51 2.93 -3.61 -16.03
N PRO A 52 2.41 -2.37 -16.07
CA PRO A 52 1.48 -1.90 -15.04
C PRO A 52 0.07 -2.47 -15.22
N ASP A 53 -0.24 -3.05 -16.36
CA ASP A 53 -1.54 -3.63 -16.66
C ASP A 53 -1.75 -4.89 -15.81
N ALA A 54 -2.76 -4.86 -14.94
CA ALA A 54 -3.14 -6.03 -14.17
C ALA A 54 -4.06 -6.94 -14.98
N GLU A 55 -3.76 -8.23 -14.97
CA GLU A 55 -4.69 -9.26 -15.43
C GLU A 55 -5.93 -9.25 -14.53
N ILE A 56 -7.11 -9.50 -15.13
CA ILE A 56 -8.37 -9.62 -14.39
C ILE A 56 -8.95 -11.00 -14.66
N HIS A 57 -9.19 -11.75 -13.61
CA HIS A 57 -9.86 -13.04 -13.67
C HIS A 57 -11.34 -12.88 -13.30
N GLN A 58 -12.18 -13.79 -13.79
CA GLN A 58 -13.58 -13.88 -13.41
C GLN A 58 -13.82 -15.19 -12.67
N ILE A 59 -14.41 -15.09 -11.48
CA ILE A 59 -14.68 -16.21 -10.60
C ILE A 59 -16.19 -16.41 -10.50
N VAL A 60 -16.65 -17.60 -10.92
CA VAL A 60 -18.02 -18.04 -10.66
C VAL A 60 -18.03 -18.84 -9.37
N VAL A 61 -19.02 -18.55 -8.53
CA VAL A 61 -19.21 -19.13 -7.21
C VAL A 61 -20.48 -19.95 -7.23
N SER A 62 -20.36 -21.28 -7.14
CA SER A 62 -21.52 -22.17 -7.18
C SER A 62 -21.71 -22.88 -5.83
N PRO A 63 -22.92 -22.85 -5.25
CA PRO A 63 -23.25 -23.65 -4.08
C PRO A 63 -23.02 -25.14 -4.36
N SER A 64 -22.35 -25.84 -3.46
CA SER A 64 -22.11 -27.29 -3.56
C SER A 64 -23.06 -28.06 -2.64
N PRO A 65 -24.13 -28.68 -3.15
CA PRO A 65 -25.01 -29.51 -2.34
C PRO A 65 -24.26 -30.77 -1.86
N GLY A 66 -24.12 -30.93 -0.55
CA GLY A 66 -23.58 -32.15 0.08
C GLY A 66 -22.20 -32.04 0.74
N SER A 67 -21.57 -30.87 0.79
CA SER A 67 -20.32 -30.71 1.55
C SER A 67 -20.61 -30.55 3.05
N HIS A 68 -20.02 -31.43 3.88
CA HIS A 68 -19.92 -31.26 5.34
C HIS A 68 -18.66 -30.46 5.76
N GLY A 69 -18.20 -29.52 4.93
CA GLY A 69 -17.05 -28.67 5.26
C GLY A 69 -17.34 -27.73 6.43
N THR A 70 -16.47 -27.74 7.45
CA THR A 70 -16.55 -26.79 8.57
C THR A 70 -16.14 -25.38 8.11
N GLY A 71 -17.09 -24.47 7.93
CA GLY A 71 -16.84 -23.06 7.59
C GLY A 71 -17.76 -22.49 6.50
N ARG A 72 -17.85 -21.15 6.38
CA ARG A 72 -18.74 -20.45 5.42
C ARG A 72 -18.47 -20.78 3.94
N LEU A 73 -17.25 -21.16 3.58
CA LEU A 73 -16.86 -21.54 2.22
C LEU A 73 -16.86 -23.07 1.98
N GLY A 74 -17.17 -23.88 2.99
CA GLY A 74 -17.11 -25.35 2.86
C GLY A 74 -18.05 -25.87 1.77
N SER A 75 -19.27 -25.33 1.71
CA SER A 75 -20.31 -25.69 0.75
C SER A 75 -20.27 -24.89 -0.56
N ILE A 76 -19.09 -24.40 -0.96
CA ILE A 76 -18.92 -23.55 -2.15
C ILE A 76 -17.83 -24.12 -3.06
N SER A 77 -18.10 -24.08 -4.36
CA SER A 77 -17.13 -24.39 -5.41
C SER A 77 -16.84 -23.14 -6.24
N PHE A 78 -15.60 -23.04 -6.71
CA PHE A 78 -15.15 -21.93 -7.55
C PHE A 78 -14.74 -22.44 -8.93
N THR A 79 -15.02 -21.66 -9.96
CA THR A 79 -14.39 -21.81 -11.28
C THR A 79 -13.73 -20.50 -11.69
N ASN A 80 -12.65 -20.59 -12.45
CA ASN A 80 -11.84 -19.43 -12.83
C ASN A 80 -11.74 -19.30 -14.35
N ASN A 81 -12.23 -18.18 -14.88
CA ASN A 81 -11.98 -17.73 -16.24
C ASN A 81 -10.86 -16.67 -16.22
N THR A 82 -9.69 -17.02 -16.76
CA THR A 82 -8.51 -16.15 -16.76
C THR A 82 -8.54 -15.07 -17.85
N ARG A 83 -9.52 -15.10 -18.76
CA ARG A 83 -9.67 -14.14 -19.87
C ARG A 83 -11.13 -13.73 -20.04
N PRO A 84 -11.72 -13.04 -19.05
CA PRO A 84 -13.09 -12.60 -19.16
C PRO A 84 -13.26 -11.56 -20.28
N ARG A 85 -14.44 -11.56 -20.89
CA ARG A 85 -14.85 -10.49 -21.82
C ARG A 85 -15.69 -9.48 -21.03
N PHE A 86 -15.24 -8.24 -20.99
CA PHE A 86 -16.02 -7.14 -20.42
C PHE A 86 -17.04 -6.64 -21.46
N GLY A 87 -18.27 -6.35 -21.02
CA GLY A 87 -19.36 -5.85 -21.89
C GLY A 87 -20.63 -6.70 -21.89
N GLY A 88 -20.58 -7.92 -21.35
CA GLY A 88 -21.76 -8.70 -20.96
C GLY A 88 -21.36 -9.59 -19.81
N ASP A 89 -22.07 -9.53 -18.67
CA ASP A 89 -21.90 -10.58 -17.68
C ASP A 89 -22.30 -11.86 -18.38
N GLY A 90 -21.35 -12.78 -18.58
CA GLY A 90 -21.65 -14.08 -19.17
C GLY A 90 -22.84 -14.70 -18.44
N VAL A 91 -23.61 -15.57 -19.12
CA VAL A 91 -24.79 -16.19 -18.51
C VAL A 91 -24.36 -16.93 -17.23
N VAL A 92 -24.60 -16.33 -16.07
CA VAL A 92 -24.41 -16.93 -14.75
C VAL A 92 -25.66 -17.78 -14.48
N ALA A 93 -25.48 -19.02 -14.04
CA ALA A 93 -26.61 -19.88 -13.74
C ALA A 93 -27.43 -19.32 -12.56
N ASP A 94 -28.72 -19.64 -12.52
CA ASP A 94 -29.59 -19.19 -11.44
C ASP A 94 -29.09 -19.73 -10.08
N GLY A 95 -28.89 -18.83 -9.12
CA GLY A 95 -28.32 -19.14 -7.80
C GLY A 95 -26.80 -19.08 -7.66
N ASP A 96 -26.04 -18.88 -8.75
CA ASP A 96 -24.59 -18.68 -8.69
C ASP A 96 -24.22 -17.22 -8.35
N GLY A 97 -23.04 -17.03 -7.76
CA GLY A 97 -22.41 -15.73 -7.54
C GLY A 97 -21.33 -15.45 -8.58
N LEU A 98 -21.04 -14.17 -8.82
CA LEU A 98 -20.00 -13.73 -9.75
C LEU A 98 -19.16 -12.60 -9.15
N PHE A 99 -17.83 -12.75 -9.17
CA PHE A 99 -16.92 -11.63 -8.88
C PHE A 99 -15.68 -11.68 -9.78
N TYR A 100 -14.96 -10.57 -9.84
CA TYR A 100 -13.72 -10.44 -10.59
C TYR A 100 -12.53 -10.31 -9.65
N VAL A 101 -11.34 -10.75 -10.06
CA VAL A 101 -10.10 -10.62 -9.28
C VAL A 101 -9.06 -9.89 -10.10
N VAL A 102 -8.64 -8.72 -9.64
CA VAL A 102 -7.51 -7.97 -10.20
C VAL A 102 -6.22 -8.59 -9.66
N ARG A 103 -5.42 -9.20 -10.55
CA ARG A 103 -4.24 -10.01 -10.24
C ARG A 103 -2.98 -9.17 -10.05
N ASP A 104 -3.05 -8.21 -9.14
CA ASP A 104 -1.91 -7.37 -8.79
C ASP A 104 -0.74 -8.19 -8.20
N ASP A 105 -1.01 -9.41 -7.69
CA ASP A 105 0.02 -10.37 -7.25
C ASP A 105 0.97 -10.79 -8.37
N LEU A 106 0.58 -10.68 -9.64
CA LEU A 106 1.39 -11.06 -10.79
C LEU A 106 2.27 -9.93 -11.34
N LEU A 107 2.11 -8.69 -10.84
CA LEU A 107 2.84 -7.52 -11.37
C LEU A 107 4.36 -7.63 -11.23
N HIS A 108 4.82 -8.36 -10.20
CA HIS A 108 6.24 -8.53 -9.94
C HIS A 108 6.49 -9.81 -9.15
N PRO A 109 7.51 -10.61 -9.49
CA PRO A 109 7.80 -11.88 -8.82
C PRO A 109 8.11 -11.78 -7.31
N LEU A 110 8.43 -10.58 -6.79
CA LEU A 110 8.95 -10.38 -5.44
C LEU A 110 8.33 -9.15 -4.77
N VAL A 111 8.13 -8.05 -5.52
CA VAL A 111 7.38 -6.85 -5.09
C VAL A 111 5.88 -7.14 -5.21
N ASN A 112 5.35 -8.00 -4.35
CA ASN A 112 4.02 -8.58 -4.51
C ASN A 112 2.88 -7.55 -4.36
N GLY A 113 1.90 -7.65 -5.26
CA GLY A 113 0.55 -7.13 -5.07
C GLY A 113 0.46 -5.62 -4.92
N ASN A 114 -0.30 -5.17 -3.92
CA ASN A 114 -0.58 -3.75 -3.73
C ASN A 114 0.66 -2.92 -3.35
N LYS A 115 1.79 -3.55 -2.97
CA LYS A 115 3.04 -2.84 -2.67
C LYS A 115 3.69 -2.33 -3.95
N ALA A 116 3.59 -3.08 -5.06
CA ALA A 116 4.04 -2.63 -6.37
C ALA A 116 3.39 -1.30 -6.76
N ARG A 117 2.06 -1.19 -6.61
CA ARG A 117 1.30 0.04 -6.90
C ARG A 117 1.77 1.23 -6.07
N LYS A 118 1.84 1.05 -4.74
CA LYS A 118 2.22 2.12 -3.82
C LYS A 118 3.65 2.60 -4.04
N LEU A 119 4.57 1.65 -4.24
CA LEU A 119 5.97 1.98 -4.52
C LEU A 119 6.13 2.61 -5.90
N ASP A 120 5.32 2.26 -6.90
CA ASP A 120 5.44 2.88 -8.23
C ASP A 120 5.33 4.42 -8.20
N ALA A 121 4.55 4.98 -7.28
CA ALA A 121 4.48 6.44 -7.09
C ALA A 121 5.68 7.01 -6.31
N LEU A 122 6.31 6.22 -5.45
CA LEU A 122 7.42 6.63 -4.57
C LEU A 122 8.80 6.45 -5.22
N LEU A 123 8.98 5.39 -6.00
CA LEU A 123 10.26 5.04 -6.64
C LEU A 123 10.81 6.13 -7.58
N PRO A 124 9.98 6.86 -8.36
CA PRO A 124 10.47 7.97 -9.16
C PRO A 124 11.12 9.07 -8.31
N LEU A 125 10.59 9.30 -7.10
CA LEU A 125 11.13 10.29 -6.17
C LEU A 125 12.54 9.93 -5.67
N LEU A 126 12.85 8.63 -5.56
CA LEU A 126 14.20 8.19 -5.22
C LEU A 126 15.22 8.67 -6.26
N THR A 127 14.84 8.59 -7.53
CA THR A 127 15.71 8.95 -8.65
C THR A 127 15.82 10.47 -8.80
N ASP A 128 14.67 11.17 -8.81
CA ASP A 128 14.63 12.63 -9.00
C ASP A 128 15.44 13.39 -7.94
N HIS A 129 15.48 12.85 -6.72
CA HIS A 129 16.14 13.48 -5.59
C HIS A 129 17.50 12.86 -5.25
N SER A 130 18.02 11.95 -6.08
CA SER A 130 19.30 11.27 -5.84
C SER A 130 19.39 10.65 -4.43
N VAL A 131 18.31 9.98 -4.01
CA VAL A 131 18.27 9.28 -2.71
C VAL A 131 19.25 8.11 -2.76
N THR A 132 20.10 8.00 -1.73
CA THR A 132 21.12 6.96 -1.63
C THR A 132 20.68 5.80 -0.74
N ASP A 133 19.87 6.10 0.26
CA ASP A 133 19.44 5.15 1.28
C ASP A 133 17.94 5.31 1.58
N VAL A 134 17.26 4.21 1.85
CA VAL A 134 15.87 4.16 2.30
C VAL A 134 15.81 3.47 3.65
N VAL A 135 15.09 4.06 4.61
CA VAL A 135 14.80 3.45 5.92
C VAL A 135 13.31 3.16 6.01
N THR A 136 12.95 1.92 6.35
CA THR A 136 11.55 1.55 6.56
C THR A 136 11.43 0.46 7.64
N CYS A 137 10.20 0.13 8.03
CA CYS A 137 9.92 -0.87 9.05
C CYS A 137 8.73 -1.76 8.69
N GLY A 138 8.62 -2.87 9.41
CA GLY A 138 7.50 -3.80 9.28
C GLY A 138 7.59 -4.98 10.24
N GLY A 139 6.56 -5.83 10.23
CA GLY A 139 6.65 -7.15 10.87
C GLY A 139 7.75 -8.05 10.26
N CYS A 140 8.12 -9.12 10.98
CA CYS A 140 9.15 -10.06 10.55
C CYS A 140 8.92 -10.68 9.14
N GLN A 141 7.67 -10.94 8.77
CA GLN A 141 7.25 -11.41 7.44
C GLN A 141 6.56 -10.30 6.61
N SER A 142 7.03 -9.06 6.72
CA SER A 142 6.41 -7.92 6.04
C SER A 142 6.65 -7.95 4.53
N ALA A 143 5.56 -8.06 3.77
CA ALA A 143 5.58 -7.90 2.31
C ALA A 143 6.07 -6.49 1.91
N HIS A 144 5.80 -5.47 2.73
CA HIS A 144 6.24 -4.10 2.48
C HIS A 144 7.75 -3.94 2.53
N THR A 145 8.41 -4.46 3.57
CA THR A 145 9.87 -4.31 3.71
C THR A 145 10.61 -5.08 2.62
N ALA A 146 10.13 -6.27 2.26
CA ALA A 146 10.67 -7.03 1.14
C ALA A 146 10.51 -6.29 -0.19
N ALA A 147 9.33 -5.71 -0.43
CA ALA A 147 9.05 -4.91 -1.63
C ALA A 147 9.96 -3.67 -1.73
N VAL A 148 10.18 -2.95 -0.62
CA VAL A 148 11.11 -1.82 -0.56
C VAL A 148 12.53 -2.28 -0.84
N ALA A 149 12.99 -3.37 -0.21
CA ALA A 149 14.34 -3.89 -0.37
C ALA A 149 14.67 -4.24 -1.82
N VAL A 150 13.79 -5.02 -2.46
CA VAL A 150 13.92 -5.41 -3.87
C VAL A 150 13.93 -4.18 -4.76
N SER A 151 12.97 -3.26 -4.57
CA SER A 151 12.85 -2.07 -5.41
C SER A 151 14.06 -1.14 -5.28
N CYS A 152 14.65 -1.04 -4.08
CA CYS A 152 15.87 -0.26 -3.84
C CYS A 152 17.09 -0.90 -4.51
N ALA A 153 17.27 -2.21 -4.34
CA ALA A 153 18.39 -2.94 -4.93
C ALA A 153 18.41 -2.88 -6.46
N GLU A 154 17.24 -2.97 -7.10
CA GLU A 154 17.10 -2.79 -8.56
C GLU A 154 17.55 -1.42 -9.07
N ARG A 155 17.67 -0.43 -8.18
CA ARG A 155 18.00 0.97 -8.49
C ARG A 155 19.34 1.41 -7.90
N GLY A 156 20.09 0.49 -7.27
CA GLY A 156 21.35 0.82 -6.60
C GLY A 156 21.18 1.67 -5.33
N VAL A 157 19.97 1.71 -4.75
CA VAL A 157 19.68 2.39 -3.48
C VAL A 157 19.81 1.38 -2.34
N LYS A 158 20.44 1.79 -1.23
CA LYS A 158 20.57 0.91 -0.06
C LYS A 158 19.29 0.95 0.77
N SER A 159 18.76 -0.20 1.16
CA SER A 159 17.59 -0.26 2.05
C SER A 159 17.98 -0.75 3.44
N HIS A 160 17.53 -0.04 4.48
CA HIS A 160 17.66 -0.39 5.89
C HIS A 160 16.27 -0.73 6.44
N LEU A 161 16.11 -1.95 6.93
CA LEU A 161 14.82 -2.56 7.23
C LEU A 161 14.75 -2.90 8.73
N LEU A 162 13.90 -2.18 9.46
CA LEU A 162 13.70 -2.41 10.89
C LEU A 162 12.53 -3.39 11.10
N LEU A 163 12.86 -4.67 11.36
CA LEU A 163 11.89 -5.76 11.45
C LEU A 163 11.49 -6.04 12.90
N ARG A 164 10.19 -6.01 13.18
CA ARG A 164 9.65 -6.24 14.54
C ARG A 164 9.87 -7.67 15.02
N GLY A 165 10.43 -7.80 16.22
CA GLY A 165 10.60 -9.07 16.94
C GLY A 165 12.01 -9.63 16.81
N GLU A 166 12.15 -10.92 17.08
CA GLU A 166 13.42 -11.65 17.02
C GLU A 166 13.70 -12.19 15.60
N GLN A 167 14.99 -12.43 15.32
CA GLN A 167 15.40 -13.12 14.10
C GLN A 167 14.92 -14.59 14.11
N PRO A 168 14.24 -15.06 13.05
CA PRO A 168 13.91 -16.48 12.93
C PRO A 168 15.16 -17.35 12.81
N GLN A 169 15.12 -18.57 13.36
CA GLN A 169 16.21 -19.54 13.19
C GLN A 169 16.46 -19.90 11.71
N VAL A 170 15.38 -19.99 10.93
CA VAL A 170 15.44 -20.28 9.49
C VAL A 170 14.68 -19.19 8.76
N LEU A 171 15.39 -18.42 7.94
CA LEU A 171 14.83 -17.33 7.16
C LEU A 171 14.03 -17.90 5.99
N THR A 172 12.79 -17.47 5.82
CA THR A 172 11.91 -17.88 4.70
C THR A 172 11.04 -16.73 4.22
N GLY A 173 10.44 -16.89 3.04
CA GLY A 173 9.45 -15.96 2.53
C GLY A 173 9.95 -14.53 2.46
N TYR A 174 9.12 -13.57 2.87
CA TYR A 174 9.48 -12.16 2.87
C TYR A 174 10.67 -11.83 3.78
N ASN A 175 10.86 -12.57 4.87
CA ASN A 175 11.99 -12.35 5.76
C ASN A 175 13.33 -12.66 5.06
N LEU A 176 13.41 -13.80 4.37
CA LEU A 176 14.59 -14.17 3.58
C LEU A 176 14.86 -13.14 2.48
N ILE A 177 13.83 -12.76 1.72
CA ILE A 177 13.96 -11.75 0.65
C ILE A 177 14.47 -10.42 1.22
N SER A 178 13.94 -9.97 2.36
CA SER A 178 14.40 -8.75 3.03
C SER A 178 15.89 -8.82 3.37
N THR A 179 16.39 -9.95 3.87
CA THR A 179 17.81 -10.14 4.20
C THR A 179 18.75 -10.27 3.00
N LEU A 180 18.24 -10.74 1.86
CA LEU A 180 19.04 -10.88 0.64
C LEU A 180 19.21 -9.55 -0.09
N TYR A 181 18.19 -8.69 -0.07
CA TYR A 181 18.19 -7.42 -0.80
C TYR A 181 18.50 -6.20 0.07
N GLY A 182 18.37 -6.29 1.39
CA GLY A 182 18.49 -5.14 2.29
C GLY A 182 19.24 -5.41 3.59
N HIS A 183 19.60 -4.33 4.28
CA HIS A 183 20.21 -4.34 5.60
C HIS A 183 19.13 -4.49 6.66
N VAL A 184 18.97 -5.70 7.21
CA VAL A 184 17.93 -6.01 8.18
C VAL A 184 18.45 -5.83 9.61
N ASN A 185 17.69 -5.08 10.42
CA ASN A 185 17.86 -5.00 11.86
C ASN A 185 16.59 -5.46 12.56
N TYR A 186 16.68 -6.49 13.40
CA TYR A 186 15.57 -6.98 14.20
C TYR A 186 15.43 -6.12 15.46
N VAL A 187 14.24 -5.57 15.69
CA VAL A 187 13.98 -4.59 16.76
C VAL A 187 12.98 -5.12 17.79
N PRO A 188 13.22 -4.94 19.10
CA PRO A 188 12.26 -5.27 20.15
C PRO A 188 10.90 -4.59 19.94
N ARG A 189 9.83 -5.30 20.32
CA ARG A 189 8.45 -4.79 20.16
C ARG A 189 8.19 -3.48 20.90
N SER A 190 8.88 -3.23 22.02
CA SER A 190 8.80 -1.99 22.78
C SER A 190 9.34 -0.79 22.00
N ILE A 191 10.46 -0.96 21.28
CA ILE A 191 11.02 0.08 20.42
C ILE A 191 10.12 0.28 19.20
N TYR A 192 9.65 -0.82 18.59
CA TYR A 192 8.75 -0.76 17.44
C TYR A 192 7.41 -0.06 17.75
N ALA A 193 6.92 -0.11 18.99
CA ALA A 193 5.70 0.61 19.37
C ALA A 193 5.82 2.13 19.11
N CYS A 194 7.03 2.69 19.24
CA CYS A 194 7.38 4.07 18.90
C CYS A 194 8.05 4.14 17.51
N ARG A 195 7.45 3.51 16.51
CA ARG A 195 8.06 3.31 15.18
C ARG A 195 8.49 4.60 14.46
N GLU A 196 7.78 5.71 14.64
CA GLU A 196 8.15 6.99 14.03
C GLU A 196 9.49 7.51 14.55
N ASP A 197 9.65 7.58 15.87
CA ASP A 197 10.90 7.97 16.53
C ASP A 197 12.03 6.99 16.20
N MET A 198 11.72 5.69 16.16
CA MET A 198 12.67 4.64 15.78
C MET A 198 13.17 4.83 14.34
N LEU A 199 12.27 5.06 13.38
CA LEU A 199 12.63 5.30 11.98
C LEU A 199 13.49 6.55 11.84
N ARG A 200 13.09 7.65 12.49
CA ARG A 200 13.85 8.91 12.47
C ARG A 200 15.24 8.74 13.07
N SER A 201 15.34 8.17 14.27
CA SER A 201 16.62 7.94 14.95
C SER A 201 17.55 7.05 14.12
N HIS A 202 17.01 6.02 13.47
CA HIS A 202 17.81 5.17 12.59
C HIS A 202 18.24 5.89 11.31
N ALA A 203 17.37 6.72 10.73
CA ALA A 203 17.71 7.54 9.58
C ALA A 203 18.81 8.56 9.91
N ASP A 204 18.79 9.17 11.11
CA ASP A 204 19.86 10.06 11.60
C ASP A 204 21.21 9.32 11.65
N LEU A 205 21.21 8.09 12.19
CA LEU A 205 22.41 7.25 12.25
C LEU A 205 22.91 6.86 10.85
N VAL A 206 22.01 6.57 9.91
CA VAL A 206 22.36 6.22 8.53
C VAL A 206 22.89 7.44 7.79
N ALA A 207 22.30 8.61 7.97
CA ALA A 207 22.71 9.85 7.34
C ALA A 207 24.11 10.30 7.82
N GLY A 208 24.37 10.22 9.12
CA GLY A 208 25.59 10.73 9.74
C GLY A 208 25.67 12.27 9.72
N ASP A 209 26.77 12.83 10.21
CA ASP A 209 26.91 14.28 10.46
C ASP A 209 26.78 15.17 9.21
N LEU A 210 27.07 14.61 8.02
CA LEU A 210 27.06 15.31 6.74
C LEU A 210 25.92 14.84 5.82
N GLY A 211 25.05 13.95 6.29
CA GLY A 211 23.93 13.43 5.52
C GLY A 211 22.65 14.23 5.69
N HIS A 212 21.70 13.99 4.78
CA HIS A 212 20.39 14.63 4.81
C HIS A 212 19.29 13.59 4.94
N ILE A 213 18.40 13.77 5.91
CA ILE A 213 17.14 13.03 5.97
C ILE A 213 16.10 13.78 5.16
N VAL A 214 15.33 13.02 4.41
CA VAL A 214 14.23 13.52 3.61
C VAL A 214 13.00 12.67 3.90
N CYS A 215 11.86 13.29 4.08
CA CYS A 215 10.57 12.62 4.09
C CYS A 215 9.91 12.74 2.72
N CYS A 216 8.99 11.83 2.40
CA CYS A 216 8.22 11.91 1.15
C CYS A 216 7.50 13.28 1.00
N ASN A 217 7.05 13.85 2.12
CA ASN A 217 6.40 15.15 2.14
C ASN A 217 7.34 16.30 1.76
N ASP A 218 8.60 16.27 2.21
CA ASP A 218 9.60 17.31 1.91
C ASP A 218 9.94 17.32 0.41
N ILE A 219 9.98 16.13 -0.20
CA ILE A 219 10.19 15.96 -1.64
C ILE A 219 9.06 16.58 -2.45
N LEU A 220 7.82 16.32 -2.06
CA LEU A 220 6.65 16.90 -2.73
C LEU A 220 6.67 18.42 -2.62
N GLU A 221 7.02 18.97 -1.46
CA GLU A 221 7.15 20.41 -1.24
C GLU A 221 8.24 21.06 -2.08
N ALA A 222 9.41 20.44 -2.20
CA ALA A 222 10.47 20.90 -3.11
C ALA A 222 10.00 20.92 -4.57
N SER A 223 9.17 19.95 -4.97
CA SER A 223 8.59 19.85 -6.32
C SER A 223 7.57 20.96 -6.66
N PHE A 224 7.06 21.70 -5.66
CA PHE A 224 6.22 22.90 -5.86
C PHE A 224 7.03 24.16 -6.18
N VAL A 225 8.31 24.18 -5.81
CA VAL A 225 9.18 25.35 -5.98
C VAL A 225 9.89 25.28 -7.34
N ASP A 226 10.33 24.09 -7.75
CA ASP A 226 11.00 23.90 -9.05
C ASP A 226 9.99 23.58 -10.17
N GLY A 227 9.52 24.64 -10.82
CA GLY A 227 8.64 24.56 -12.00
C GLY A 227 9.32 24.06 -13.29
N SER A 228 10.65 23.93 -13.33
CA SER A 228 11.38 23.42 -14.51
C SER A 228 12.87 23.23 -14.22
N ALA A 229 13.34 21.98 -14.17
CA ALA A 229 14.68 21.61 -14.64
C ALA A 229 14.82 20.09 -14.62
N GLY A 230 15.10 19.48 -15.77
CA GLY A 230 15.91 18.27 -15.73
C GLY A 230 17.21 18.65 -15.04
N PHE A 231 17.54 18.01 -13.92
CA PHE A 231 18.81 18.21 -13.25
C PHE A 231 19.93 17.81 -14.21
N GLN A 232 20.53 18.78 -14.90
CA GLN A 232 21.82 18.59 -15.55
C GLN A 232 22.86 18.49 -14.43
N CYS A 233 23.37 17.28 -14.22
CA CYS A 233 24.60 17.07 -13.46
C CYS A 233 25.72 17.88 -14.14
N GLY A 234 26.28 18.85 -13.42
CA GLY A 234 27.64 19.32 -13.69
C GLY A 234 28.66 18.19 -13.48
N PRO A 235 29.86 18.29 -14.06
CA PRO A 235 30.86 17.24 -13.95
C PRO A 235 31.22 16.99 -12.49
N MET A 236 31.20 15.71 -12.08
CA MET A 236 31.52 15.27 -10.73
C MET A 236 32.99 15.58 -10.40
N ASP A 237 33.22 16.42 -9.40
CA ASP A 237 34.50 16.48 -8.71
C ASP A 237 34.71 15.16 -7.93
N ALA A 238 35.66 14.35 -8.41
CA ALA A 238 35.92 12.98 -7.99
C ALA A 238 36.54 12.81 -6.58
N CYS A 239 36.38 13.77 -5.66
CA CYS A 239 37.11 13.77 -4.38
C CYS A 239 36.25 13.99 -3.11
N MET A 240 34.92 13.84 -3.19
CA MET A 240 34.07 13.83 -1.99
C MET A 240 33.30 12.51 -1.94
N SER A 241 33.32 11.83 -0.80
CA SER A 241 32.40 10.71 -0.57
C SER A 241 30.96 11.22 -0.76
N PRO A 242 30.11 10.57 -1.56
CA PRO A 242 28.76 11.07 -1.82
C PRO A 242 28.01 11.22 -0.48
N GLN A 243 27.56 12.43 -0.18
CA GLN A 243 26.74 12.70 1.01
C GLN A 243 25.50 11.81 0.97
N ARG A 244 25.22 11.12 2.08
CA ARG A 244 24.06 10.24 2.15
C ARG A 244 22.79 11.05 2.18
N LYS A 245 21.83 10.64 1.37
CA LYS A 245 20.48 11.19 1.35
C LYS A 245 19.51 10.07 1.66
N VAL A 246 18.92 10.14 2.84
CA VAL A 246 18.16 9.06 3.45
C VAL A 246 16.67 9.37 3.39
N LEU A 247 15.90 8.57 2.67
CA LEU A 247 14.44 8.67 2.64
C LEU A 247 13.81 7.77 3.70
N ILE A 248 12.93 8.33 4.53
CA ILE A 248 12.07 7.54 5.41
C ILE A 248 10.80 7.15 4.64
N VAL A 249 10.49 5.85 4.63
CA VAL A 249 9.23 5.30 4.10
C VAL A 249 8.47 4.66 5.25
N ASN A 250 7.28 5.16 5.54
CA ASN A 250 6.46 4.66 6.65
C ASN A 250 6.02 3.20 6.42
N GLU A 251 5.66 2.51 7.51
CA GLU A 251 5.17 1.13 7.44
C GLU A 251 4.03 1.01 6.42
N GLY A 252 4.16 0.06 5.50
CA GLY A 252 3.16 -0.17 4.46
C GLY A 252 3.07 0.94 3.41
N ALA A 253 4.05 1.85 3.34
CA ALA A 253 4.00 3.06 2.53
C ALA A 253 2.74 3.88 2.87
N GLY A 254 2.53 4.13 4.15
CA GLY A 254 1.35 4.80 4.70
C GLY A 254 1.28 6.30 4.49
N ASP A 255 1.81 6.79 3.36
CA ASP A 255 1.99 8.21 3.05
C ASP A 255 1.16 8.63 1.83
N VAL A 256 0.91 9.94 1.71
CA VAL A 256 0.08 10.52 0.65
C VAL A 256 0.57 10.18 -0.77
N VAL A 257 1.89 10.09 -0.99
CA VAL A 257 2.48 9.73 -2.28
C VAL A 257 2.00 8.34 -2.75
N ALA A 258 1.91 7.39 -1.81
CA ALA A 258 1.52 6.02 -2.14
C ALA A 258 0.08 5.92 -2.67
N LEU A 259 -0.78 6.87 -2.31
CA LEU A 259 -2.16 6.95 -2.80
C LEU A 259 -2.20 7.13 -4.31
N LEU A 260 -1.26 7.90 -4.88
CA LEU A 260 -1.20 8.18 -6.32
C LEU A 260 -1.05 6.90 -7.15
N GLY A 261 -0.24 5.95 -6.68
CA GLY A 261 -0.06 4.68 -7.36
C GLY A 261 -1.34 3.83 -7.40
N VAL A 262 -2.19 3.97 -6.39
CA VAL A 262 -3.49 3.29 -6.32
C VAL A 262 -4.56 4.06 -7.11
N ILE A 263 -4.52 5.39 -7.10
CA ILE A 263 -5.39 6.23 -7.95
C ILE A 263 -5.18 5.87 -9.43
N ARG A 264 -3.92 5.71 -9.87
CA ARG A 264 -3.60 5.29 -11.24
C ARG A 264 -4.06 3.87 -11.56
N LEU A 265 -4.14 2.98 -10.55
CA LEU A 265 -4.79 1.67 -10.71
C LEU A 265 -6.29 1.85 -10.99
N VAL A 266 -6.98 2.73 -10.26
CA VAL A 266 -8.40 3.02 -10.54
C VAL A 266 -8.59 3.63 -11.93
N GLU A 267 -7.73 4.58 -12.33
CA GLU A 267 -7.72 5.14 -13.69
C GLU A 267 -7.58 4.05 -14.76
N TYR A 268 -6.67 3.09 -14.55
CA TYR A 268 -6.50 1.94 -15.43
C TYR A 268 -7.78 1.08 -15.47
N LEU A 269 -8.28 0.66 -14.31
CA LEU A 269 -9.41 -0.26 -14.22
C LEU A 269 -10.71 0.33 -14.78
N CYS A 270 -10.92 1.64 -14.68
CA CYS A 270 -12.14 2.31 -15.14
C CYS A 270 -12.22 2.53 -16.65
N GLN A 271 -11.22 2.10 -17.42
CA GLN A 271 -11.26 2.15 -18.88
C GLN A 271 -12.41 1.29 -19.42
N ASP A 272 -13.02 1.73 -20.53
CA ASP A 272 -14.26 1.14 -21.05
C ASP A 272 -14.12 -0.33 -21.45
N HIS A 273 -12.93 -0.75 -21.87
CA HIS A 273 -12.64 -2.14 -22.23
C HIS A 273 -12.37 -3.05 -21.03
N LEU A 274 -12.33 -2.48 -19.81
CA LEU A 274 -12.18 -3.19 -18.53
C LEU A 274 -13.47 -3.03 -17.71
N LEU A 275 -13.43 -2.29 -16.60
CA LEU A 275 -14.60 -2.14 -15.74
C LEU A 275 -15.54 -1.02 -16.21
N GLY A 276 -15.04 -0.06 -16.98
CA GLY A 276 -15.81 1.12 -17.39
C GLY A 276 -16.19 2.04 -16.23
N LYS A 277 -16.86 3.15 -16.57
CA LYS A 277 -17.15 4.23 -15.59
C LYS A 277 -18.60 4.27 -15.10
N GLU A 278 -19.53 3.67 -15.84
CA GLU A 278 -20.96 3.86 -15.58
C GLU A 278 -21.53 2.86 -14.58
N ARG A 279 -21.01 1.63 -14.57
CA ARG A 279 -21.60 0.54 -13.80
C ARG A 279 -21.17 0.63 -12.32
N PRO A 280 -22.13 0.55 -11.36
CA PRO A 280 -21.80 0.46 -9.95
C PRO A 280 -20.84 -0.71 -9.68
N THR A 281 -19.79 -0.45 -8.92
CA THR A 281 -18.75 -1.46 -8.63
C THR A 281 -18.38 -1.42 -7.16
N LYS A 282 -18.38 -2.57 -6.50
CA LYS A 282 -17.78 -2.77 -5.18
C LYS A 282 -16.37 -3.31 -5.33
N LEU A 283 -15.39 -2.53 -4.89
CA LEU A 283 -13.98 -2.92 -4.87
C LEU A 283 -13.59 -3.41 -3.48
N ILE A 284 -13.28 -4.71 -3.37
CA ILE A 284 -13.01 -5.42 -2.12
C ILE A 284 -11.51 -5.48 -1.92
N ILE A 285 -11.03 -4.96 -0.78
CA ILE A 285 -9.60 -4.82 -0.48
C ILE A 285 -9.36 -5.28 0.97
N ASP A 286 -8.39 -6.15 1.20
CA ASP A 286 -7.92 -6.42 2.56
C ASP A 286 -7.04 -5.27 3.08
N ALA A 287 -7.20 -4.92 4.36
CA ALA A 287 -6.59 -3.72 4.93
C ALA A 287 -5.69 -4.04 6.12
N GLY A 288 -4.37 -3.97 5.89
CA GLY A 288 -3.36 -3.84 6.95
C GLY A 288 -3.32 -2.41 7.47
N THR A 289 -2.63 -1.51 6.75
CA THR A 289 -2.52 -0.07 7.08
C THR A 289 -3.66 0.79 6.51
N GLY A 290 -4.54 0.22 5.67
CA GLY A 290 -5.66 0.94 5.05
C GLY A 290 -5.31 1.78 3.81
N THR A 291 -4.04 2.12 3.58
CA THR A 291 -3.60 3.02 2.49
C THR A 291 -4.11 2.64 1.10
N THR A 292 -4.15 1.34 0.79
CA THR A 292 -4.63 0.86 -0.51
C THR A 292 -6.14 1.07 -0.68
N ALA A 293 -6.93 0.85 0.37
CA ALA A 293 -8.37 1.12 0.32
C ALA A 293 -8.66 2.61 0.19
N ILE A 294 -7.97 3.45 0.96
CA ILE A 294 -8.12 4.91 0.94
C ILE A 294 -7.73 5.48 -0.43
N GLY A 295 -6.61 5.02 -1.00
CA GLY A 295 -6.18 5.44 -2.33
C GLY A 295 -7.16 5.04 -3.43
N ALA A 296 -7.77 3.85 -3.33
CA ALA A 296 -8.81 3.43 -4.26
C ALA A 296 -10.10 4.26 -4.12
N GLY A 297 -10.49 4.59 -2.89
CA GLY A 297 -11.65 5.46 -2.61
C GLY A 297 -11.44 6.87 -3.15
N LEU A 298 -10.25 7.44 -2.95
CA LEU A 298 -9.87 8.73 -3.52
C LEU A 298 -9.86 8.68 -5.05
N GLY A 299 -9.36 7.60 -5.66
CA GLY A 299 -9.36 7.42 -7.11
C GLY A 299 -10.79 7.41 -7.67
N ALA A 300 -11.68 6.62 -7.07
CA ALA A 300 -13.08 6.57 -7.46
C ALA A 300 -13.75 7.95 -7.33
N LEU A 301 -13.49 8.66 -6.24
CA LEU A 301 -14.05 9.97 -5.97
C LEU A 301 -13.54 11.04 -6.97
N CYS A 302 -12.22 11.09 -7.22
CA CYS A 302 -11.62 12.04 -8.14
C CYS A 302 -12.07 11.82 -9.60
N LEU A 303 -12.38 10.57 -9.96
CA LEU A 303 -12.84 10.19 -11.30
C LEU A 303 -14.36 10.22 -11.44
N GLY A 304 -15.11 10.54 -10.38
CA GLY A 304 -16.57 10.58 -10.38
C GLY A 304 -17.23 9.22 -10.61
N LEU A 305 -16.57 8.14 -10.21
CA LEU A 305 -17.05 6.77 -10.45
C LEU A 305 -18.13 6.37 -9.41
N PRO A 306 -19.15 5.60 -9.80
CA PRO A 306 -20.13 5.01 -8.88
C PRO A 306 -19.54 3.78 -8.18
N TRP A 307 -18.27 3.86 -7.76
CA TRP A 307 -17.56 2.77 -7.14
C TRP A 307 -17.54 2.94 -5.63
N GLU A 308 -17.76 1.84 -4.91
CA GLU A 308 -17.68 1.76 -3.46
C GLU A 308 -16.50 0.89 -3.07
N VAL A 309 -15.68 1.34 -2.13
CA VAL A 309 -14.57 0.54 -1.60
C VAL A 309 -15.01 -0.15 -0.32
N VAL A 310 -14.96 -1.47 -0.31
CA VAL A 310 -15.23 -2.31 0.88
C VAL A 310 -13.89 -2.84 1.40
N ALA A 311 -13.47 -2.37 2.57
CA ALA A 311 -12.16 -2.69 3.13
C ALA A 311 -12.26 -3.62 4.33
N VAL A 312 -11.72 -4.84 4.21
CA VAL A 312 -11.74 -5.84 5.29
C VAL A 312 -10.59 -5.57 6.25
N MET A 313 -10.91 -5.11 7.46
CA MET A 313 -9.96 -4.74 8.51
C MET A 313 -9.22 -5.96 9.06
N LEU A 314 -7.88 -5.90 9.12
CA LEU A 314 -7.05 -7.03 9.55
C LEU A 314 -6.30 -6.81 10.87
N ALA A 315 -5.92 -5.56 11.15
CA ALA A 315 -4.88 -5.29 12.15
C ALA A 315 -5.33 -4.41 13.31
N ASP A 316 -6.11 -3.37 13.03
CA ASP A 316 -6.43 -2.32 13.99
C ASP A 316 -7.94 -2.18 14.26
N THR A 317 -8.32 -1.22 15.09
CA THR A 317 -9.71 -0.87 15.37
C THR A 317 -10.30 -0.01 14.26
N ILE A 318 -11.63 -0.02 14.15
CA ILE A 318 -12.34 0.84 13.18
C ILE A 318 -12.02 2.33 13.37
N ASP A 319 -11.84 2.78 14.61
CA ASP A 319 -11.51 4.17 14.91
C ASP A 319 -10.10 4.53 14.42
N ALA A 320 -9.14 3.62 14.56
CA ALA A 320 -7.79 3.80 14.04
C ALA A 320 -7.79 3.85 12.50
N TYR A 321 -8.56 3.00 11.82
CA TYR A 321 -8.71 3.07 10.36
C TYR A 321 -9.37 4.37 9.89
N ARG A 322 -10.41 4.83 10.59
CA ARG A 322 -11.09 6.11 10.28
C ARG A 322 -10.19 7.32 10.54
N GLU A 323 -9.35 7.27 11.58
CA GLU A 323 -8.34 8.31 11.84
C GLU A 323 -7.30 8.33 10.71
N GLN A 324 -6.78 7.17 10.32
CA GLN A 324 -5.84 7.05 9.22
C GLN A 324 -6.42 7.54 7.89
N GLU A 325 -7.69 7.21 7.62
CA GLU A 325 -8.44 7.71 6.47
C GLU A 325 -8.54 9.24 6.47
N ARG A 326 -9.00 9.84 7.57
CA ARG A 326 -9.08 11.30 7.72
C ARG A 326 -7.73 11.98 7.56
N SER A 327 -6.69 11.43 8.18
CA SER A 327 -5.32 11.94 8.09
C SER A 327 -4.81 11.94 6.64
N LEU A 328 -4.90 10.80 5.96
CA LEU A 328 -4.43 10.68 4.57
C LEU A 328 -5.23 11.53 3.57
N ILE A 329 -6.54 11.67 3.77
CA ILE A 329 -7.37 12.57 2.95
C ILE A 329 -7.00 14.03 3.21
N SER A 330 -6.76 14.42 4.46
CA SER A 330 -6.33 15.77 4.82
C SER A 330 -4.98 16.12 4.20
N ASP A 331 -4.02 15.19 4.26
CA ASP A 331 -2.72 15.34 3.63
C ASP A 331 -2.83 15.43 2.10
N PHE A 332 -3.66 14.57 1.50
CA PHE A 332 -3.94 14.60 0.07
C PHE A 332 -4.52 15.95 -0.35
N ARG A 333 -5.56 16.44 0.34
CA ARG A 333 -6.20 17.73 0.08
C ARG A 333 -5.21 18.89 0.22
N THR A 334 -4.39 18.87 1.25
CA THR A 334 -3.43 19.95 1.53
C THR A 334 -2.37 20.04 0.44
N ARG A 335 -1.95 18.91 -0.13
CA ARG A 335 -0.90 18.87 -1.15
C ARG A 335 -1.48 19.02 -2.55
N PHE A 336 -2.39 18.14 -2.94
CA PHE A 336 -2.83 18.02 -4.32
C PHE A 336 -4.09 18.83 -4.64
N GLY A 337 -4.71 19.46 -3.64
CA GLY A 337 -6.10 19.88 -3.76
C GLY A 337 -7.05 18.69 -3.78
N LEU A 338 -8.34 18.97 -3.87
CA LEU A 338 -9.36 17.97 -4.15
C LEU A 338 -10.24 18.57 -5.24
N PRO A 339 -10.13 18.12 -6.51
CA PRO A 339 -10.95 18.60 -7.60
C PRO A 339 -12.35 17.99 -7.48
N LEU A 340 -13.12 18.46 -6.50
CA LEU A 340 -14.45 17.95 -6.18
C LEU A 340 -15.50 19.03 -6.36
N ALA A 341 -16.65 18.62 -6.91
CA ALA A 341 -17.88 19.40 -6.80
C ALA A 341 -18.41 19.38 -5.36
N ASP A 342 -19.09 20.43 -4.93
CA ASP A 342 -19.52 20.64 -3.52
C ASP A 342 -20.28 19.44 -2.92
N HIS A 343 -21.10 18.76 -3.71
CA HIS A 343 -21.85 17.57 -3.27
C HIS A 343 -20.98 16.36 -2.92
N CYS A 344 -19.73 16.30 -3.39
CA CYS A 344 -18.77 15.25 -3.04
C CYS A 344 -18.08 15.50 -1.70
N LEU A 345 -18.08 16.73 -1.17
CA LEU A 345 -17.49 17.05 0.13
C LEU A 345 -18.21 16.32 1.27
N HIS A 346 -19.55 16.22 1.20
CA HIS A 346 -20.33 15.44 2.17
C HIS A 346 -19.99 13.95 2.19
N LYS A 347 -19.61 13.36 1.04
CA LYS A 347 -19.14 11.96 1.00
C LYS A 347 -17.78 11.80 1.68
N VAL A 348 -16.90 12.80 1.55
CA VAL A 348 -15.61 12.78 2.25
C VAL A 348 -15.81 12.83 3.77
N ASP A 349 -16.72 13.67 4.25
CA ASP A 349 -17.02 13.80 5.68
C ASP A 349 -17.65 12.52 6.26
N ALA A 350 -18.39 11.75 5.45
CA ALA A 350 -18.98 10.48 5.85
C ALA A 350 -18.00 9.28 5.80
N GLY A 351 -16.83 9.45 5.20
CA GLY A 351 -15.87 8.39 4.88
C GLY A 351 -16.03 7.86 3.45
N ILE A 352 -14.90 7.65 2.78
CA ILE A 352 -14.84 7.17 1.39
C ILE A 352 -14.59 5.66 1.31
N VAL A 353 -14.30 5.02 2.45
CA VAL A 353 -14.11 3.58 2.59
C VAL A 353 -15.16 2.98 3.53
N HIS A 354 -15.84 1.92 3.06
CA HIS A 354 -16.68 1.09 3.90
C HIS A 354 -15.82 0.04 4.64
N TRP A 355 -15.40 0.38 5.85
CA TRP A 355 -14.63 -0.51 6.72
C TRP A 355 -15.50 -1.62 7.31
N VAL A 356 -15.10 -2.87 7.07
CA VAL A 356 -15.82 -4.06 7.57
C VAL A 356 -14.90 -4.96 8.38
N ASN A 357 -15.45 -5.60 9.40
CA ASN A 357 -14.71 -6.59 10.17
C ASN A 357 -14.46 -7.83 9.33
N ARG A 358 -13.31 -8.47 9.57
CA ARG A 358 -13.09 -9.83 9.12
C ARG A 358 -14.18 -10.77 9.67
N CYS A 359 -14.63 -11.72 8.86
CA CYS A 359 -15.65 -12.70 9.24
C CYS A 359 -15.32 -13.43 10.55
N TYR A 360 -14.04 -13.81 10.72
CA TYR A 360 -13.52 -14.45 11.93
C TYR A 360 -12.46 -13.56 12.58
N GLN A 361 -12.84 -12.87 13.66
CA GLN A 361 -11.94 -11.97 14.39
C GLN A 361 -10.79 -12.72 15.06
N ARG A 362 -9.60 -12.14 14.97
CA ARG A 362 -8.40 -12.62 15.65
C ARG A 362 -7.33 -11.54 15.69
N LYS A 363 -6.28 -11.77 16.48
CA LYS A 363 -5.08 -10.93 16.44
C LYS A 363 -4.38 -11.05 15.08
N PHE A 364 -3.91 -9.93 14.56
CA PHE A 364 -3.17 -9.86 13.31
C PHE A 364 -2.00 -10.83 13.24
N GLY A 365 -1.85 -11.50 12.09
CA GLY A 365 -0.80 -12.49 11.85
C GLY A 365 -0.99 -13.85 12.53
N ASN A 366 -2.10 -14.06 13.25
CA ASN A 366 -2.52 -15.40 13.65
C ASN A 366 -3.29 -16.09 12.52
N VAL A 367 -3.30 -17.42 12.55
CA VAL A 367 -4.06 -18.29 11.64
C VAL A 367 -4.98 -19.16 12.49
N LEU A 368 -6.25 -19.27 12.10
CA LEU A 368 -7.24 -20.15 12.73
C LEU A 368 -7.22 -21.53 12.08
N GLU A 369 -7.73 -22.51 12.80
CA GLU A 369 -7.95 -23.84 12.26
C GLU A 369 -8.89 -23.80 11.05
N GLY A 370 -8.59 -24.60 10.03
CA GLY A 370 -9.36 -24.66 8.79
C GLY A 370 -8.93 -23.64 7.72
N GLU A 371 -8.38 -22.48 8.08
CA GLU A 371 -8.07 -21.44 7.08
C GLU A 371 -7.03 -21.87 6.03
N ILE A 372 -6.03 -22.67 6.43
CA ILE A 372 -5.07 -23.24 5.48
C ILE A 372 -5.75 -24.20 4.50
N LYS A 373 -6.71 -24.99 4.96
CA LYS A 373 -7.51 -25.88 4.10
C LYS A 373 -8.40 -25.07 3.16
N THR A 374 -8.99 -23.97 3.63
CA THR A 374 -9.76 -23.05 2.77
C THR A 374 -8.88 -22.43 1.68
N CYS A 375 -7.66 -21.98 2.03
CA CYS A 375 -6.71 -21.46 1.05
C CYS A 375 -6.32 -22.54 0.02
N GLN A 376 -6.09 -23.78 0.48
CA GLN A 376 -5.80 -24.93 -0.40
C GLN A 376 -6.96 -25.18 -1.38
N HIS A 377 -8.20 -25.23 -0.88
CA HIS A 377 -9.39 -25.46 -1.70
C HIS A 377 -9.56 -24.42 -2.80
N ILE A 378 -9.46 -23.12 -2.45
CA ILE A 378 -9.48 -22.01 -3.42
C ILE A 378 -8.38 -22.19 -4.46
N SER A 379 -7.17 -22.50 -4.01
CA SER A 379 -6.00 -22.64 -4.89
C SER A 379 -6.16 -23.82 -5.86
N GLN A 380 -6.68 -24.96 -5.39
CA GLN A 380 -6.90 -26.15 -6.21
C GLN A 380 -7.99 -25.95 -7.27
N GLN A 381 -9.04 -25.20 -6.95
CA GLN A 381 -10.16 -24.97 -7.86
C GLN A 381 -9.91 -23.84 -8.87
N THR A 382 -9.16 -22.80 -8.45
CA THR A 382 -9.00 -21.58 -9.26
C THR A 382 -7.61 -21.42 -9.84
N GLY A 383 -6.60 -22.09 -9.29
CA GLY A 383 -5.19 -21.80 -9.58
C GLY A 383 -4.69 -20.47 -9.02
N ILE A 384 -5.49 -19.75 -8.23
CA ILE A 384 -5.12 -18.50 -7.57
C ILE A 384 -4.69 -18.81 -6.14
N LEU A 385 -3.44 -18.50 -5.81
CA LEU A 385 -2.92 -18.70 -4.46
C LEU A 385 -3.30 -17.54 -3.55
N VAL A 386 -4.09 -17.83 -2.52
CA VAL A 386 -4.43 -16.90 -1.43
C VAL A 386 -3.67 -17.25 -0.15
N ASP A 387 -3.53 -16.27 0.73
CA ASP A 387 -2.92 -16.41 2.05
C ASP A 387 -3.95 -16.12 3.16
N PRO A 388 -3.84 -16.79 4.33
CA PRO A 388 -4.82 -16.64 5.39
C PRO A 388 -4.70 -15.29 6.12
N VAL A 389 -3.59 -14.55 6.02
CA VAL A 389 -3.42 -13.30 6.76
C VAL A 389 -4.16 -12.16 6.08
N TYR A 390 -4.04 -12.05 4.75
CA TYR A 390 -4.55 -10.93 3.96
C TYR A 390 -5.65 -11.35 2.99
N THR A 391 -5.26 -12.04 1.91
CA THR A 391 -6.11 -12.19 0.71
C THR A 391 -7.32 -13.11 0.92
N LEU A 392 -7.25 -14.08 1.85
CA LEU A 392 -8.41 -14.89 2.22
C LEU A 392 -9.56 -14.03 2.76
N ALA A 393 -9.27 -12.98 3.54
CA ALA A 393 -10.31 -12.13 4.12
C ALA A 393 -11.08 -11.36 3.04
N ALA A 394 -10.38 -10.86 2.01
CA ALA A 394 -10.98 -10.23 0.85
C ALA A 394 -11.73 -11.25 -0.02
N TRP A 395 -11.22 -12.47 -0.18
CA TRP A 395 -11.89 -13.53 -0.93
C TRP A 395 -13.23 -13.93 -0.30
N GLU A 396 -13.27 -14.11 1.02
CA GLU A 396 -14.49 -14.41 1.77
C GLU A 396 -15.55 -13.31 1.60
N MET A 397 -15.13 -12.04 1.68
CA MET A 397 -16.01 -10.89 1.49
C MET A 397 -16.51 -10.78 0.05
N ALA A 398 -15.64 -10.96 -0.95
CA ALA A 398 -16.02 -10.96 -2.36
C ALA A 398 -17.00 -12.10 -2.68
N THR A 399 -16.78 -13.28 -2.10
CA THR A 399 -17.69 -14.43 -2.23
C THR A 399 -19.07 -14.10 -1.68
N GLN A 400 -19.16 -13.53 -0.47
CA GLN A 400 -20.44 -13.12 0.12
C GLN A 400 -21.16 -12.09 -0.77
N LEU A 401 -20.48 -11.00 -1.13
CA LEU A 401 -21.07 -9.92 -1.91
C LEU A 401 -21.45 -10.37 -3.33
N SER A 402 -20.77 -11.36 -3.88
CA SER A 402 -21.07 -11.89 -5.22
C SER A 402 -22.50 -12.43 -5.36
N PHE A 403 -23.09 -12.94 -4.26
CA PHE A 403 -24.47 -13.38 -4.24
C PHE A 403 -25.45 -12.21 -3.98
N GLU A 404 -25.08 -11.30 -3.08
CA GLU A 404 -25.94 -10.18 -2.66
C GLU A 404 -26.14 -9.12 -3.76
N GLU A 405 -25.12 -8.91 -4.59
CA GLU A 405 -25.04 -7.81 -5.53
C GLU A 405 -25.39 -8.18 -6.97
N LEU A 406 -25.46 -9.48 -7.29
CA LEU A 406 -25.73 -9.94 -8.66
C LEU A 406 -27.07 -9.40 -9.18
N GLN A 407 -28.12 -9.50 -8.35
CA GLN A 407 -29.47 -9.01 -8.68
C GLN A 407 -29.57 -7.48 -8.71
N ARG A 408 -28.62 -6.77 -8.10
CA ARG A 408 -28.57 -5.30 -8.07
C ARG A 408 -27.84 -4.72 -9.28
N GLY A 409 -27.26 -5.57 -10.13
CA GLY A 409 -26.43 -5.15 -11.26
C GLY A 409 -25.08 -4.55 -10.84
N THR A 410 -24.74 -4.56 -9.55
CA THR A 410 -23.47 -4.05 -9.04
C THR A 410 -22.37 -5.08 -9.29
N ARG A 411 -21.24 -4.65 -9.83
CA ARG A 411 -20.09 -5.53 -10.06
C ARG A 411 -19.28 -5.71 -8.77
N VAL A 412 -18.90 -6.93 -8.44
CA VAL A 412 -17.98 -7.22 -7.33
C VAL A 412 -16.58 -7.48 -7.86
N VAL A 413 -15.59 -6.73 -7.38
CA VAL A 413 -14.19 -6.84 -7.82
C VAL A 413 -13.29 -6.93 -6.59
N MET A 414 -12.55 -8.02 -6.45
CA MET A 414 -11.51 -8.18 -5.44
C MET A 414 -10.16 -7.72 -5.99
N LEU A 415 -9.41 -6.95 -5.21
CA LEU A 415 -8.00 -6.70 -5.47
C LEU A 415 -7.16 -7.81 -4.83
N HIS A 416 -6.42 -8.58 -5.62
CA HIS A 416 -5.49 -9.56 -5.07
C HIS A 416 -4.20 -8.86 -4.61
N THR A 417 -4.14 -8.50 -3.32
CA THR A 417 -3.08 -7.65 -2.76
C THR A 417 -1.72 -8.34 -2.57
N GLY A 418 -1.59 -9.62 -2.94
CA GLY A 418 -0.36 -10.40 -2.85
C GLY A 418 -0.31 -11.23 -1.58
N GLY A 419 0.80 -11.16 -0.83
CA GLY A 419 0.91 -11.80 0.49
C GLY A 419 1.38 -13.26 0.49
N THR A 420 1.41 -13.93 -0.65
CA THR A 420 1.65 -15.37 -0.78
C THR A 420 3.02 -15.85 -0.27
N LEU A 421 4.09 -15.05 -0.39
CA LEU A 421 5.40 -15.41 0.20
C LEU A 421 5.37 -15.46 1.74
N GLY A 422 4.34 -14.92 2.38
CA GLY A 422 4.12 -15.06 3.82
C GLY A 422 3.81 -16.51 4.23
N MET A 423 3.30 -17.33 3.30
CA MET A 423 2.93 -18.74 3.55
C MET A 423 4.10 -19.57 4.06
N PHE A 424 5.33 -19.29 3.60
CA PHE A 424 6.52 -20.02 4.05
C PHE A 424 6.82 -19.79 5.53
N GLY A 425 6.68 -18.54 6.00
CA GLY A 425 6.81 -18.21 7.42
C GLY A 425 5.68 -18.79 8.27
N LEU A 426 4.47 -18.84 7.71
CA LEU A 426 3.33 -19.50 8.37
C LEU A 426 3.53 -21.01 8.49
N ALA A 427 4.07 -21.67 7.47
CA ALA A 427 4.36 -23.10 7.50
C ALA A 427 5.36 -23.46 8.61
N GLN A 428 6.32 -22.57 8.90
CA GLN A 428 7.25 -22.75 10.02
C GLN A 428 6.56 -22.60 11.38
N ARG A 429 5.65 -21.62 11.51
CA ARG A 429 4.96 -21.29 12.77
C ARG A 429 3.80 -22.25 13.09
N TYR A 430 3.06 -22.68 12.07
CA TYR A 430 1.83 -23.47 12.17
C TYR A 430 2.00 -24.86 11.53
N LYS A 431 3.08 -25.57 11.90
CA LYS A 431 3.46 -26.86 11.29
C LYS A 431 2.29 -27.85 11.18
N SER A 432 1.47 -27.98 12.22
CA SER A 432 0.32 -28.90 12.23
C SER A 432 -0.69 -28.61 11.12
N TYR A 433 -0.95 -27.33 10.81
CA TYR A 433 -1.90 -26.94 9.77
C TYR A 433 -1.38 -27.22 8.36
N PHE A 434 -0.07 -27.27 8.17
CA PHE A 434 0.56 -27.58 6.87
C PHE A 434 0.93 -29.06 6.72
N CYS A 435 1.20 -29.78 7.80
CA CYS A 435 1.46 -31.23 7.75
C CYS A 435 0.23 -32.03 7.30
N THR A 436 -0.97 -31.58 7.66
CA THR A 436 -2.24 -32.22 7.26
C THR A 436 -2.53 -32.12 5.75
N LEU A 437 -1.73 -31.36 4.99
CA LEU A 437 -1.81 -31.32 3.52
C LEU A 437 -1.22 -32.57 2.85
N LYS A 438 -0.51 -33.43 3.60
CA LYS A 438 0.13 -34.65 3.07
C LYS A 438 -0.82 -35.83 2.89
N ASP A 439 -1.98 -35.80 3.53
CA ASP A 439 -2.89 -36.95 3.63
C ASP A 439 -4.10 -36.84 2.68
N GLY A 440 -3.97 -36.05 1.60
CA GLY A 440 -5.01 -35.78 0.61
C GLY A 440 -4.92 -36.62 -0.64
#